data_AF-J9EJS1-F1
#
_entry.id   AF-J9EJS1-F1
#
_cell.length_a   1.000
_cell.length_b   1.000
_cell.length_c   1.000
_cell.angle_alpha   90.00
_cell.angle_beta   90.00
_cell.angle_gamma   90.00
#
_symmetry.space_group_name_H-M   'P 1'
#
loop_
_entity.id
_entity.type
_entity.pdbx_description
1 polymer ?
#
loop_
_entity_poly.entity_id
_entity_poly.type
_entity_poly.pdbx_seq_one_letter_code
_entity_poly.pdbx_strand_id
1 'polypeptide(L)'
;MLAEISSLLNEKQYNIIVIKCEDLSSPAFLQLCMVDYAVKKDVKVICVSATRNMLAFKAMASKVMIRLSEKLKFLSVSELLPNGFINDDDNTFFACILKVVTFQSKDQISNIILHESDIVIRIKRIGNGFAKDVTGQLYVMERSGEAPFAENIFNYHLSDRSARLFPPGMSRPKL
;
A
#
# COMPACT_ATOMS: atom_id res chain seq x y z
N MET A 1 -6.76 -9.98 -9.02
CA MET A 1 -6.34 -9.04 -7.96
C MET A 1 -5.18 -9.56 -7.13
N LEU A 2 -5.37 -10.55 -6.23
CA LEU A 2 -4.26 -11.13 -5.46
C LEU A 2 -3.16 -11.75 -6.32
N ALA A 3 -3.52 -12.61 -7.27
CA ALA A 3 -2.53 -13.24 -8.17
C ALA A 3 -1.74 -12.19 -8.99
N GLU A 4 -2.38 -11.08 -9.37
CA GLU A 4 -1.75 -10.00 -10.12
C GLU A 4 -0.78 -9.19 -9.25
N ILE A 5 -1.11 -8.94 -7.97
CA ILE A 5 -0.23 -8.24 -7.02
C ILE A 5 0.86 -9.18 -6.47
N SER A 6 0.57 -10.45 -6.25
CA SER A 6 1.58 -11.47 -5.90
C SER A 6 2.57 -11.67 -7.05
N SER A 7 2.08 -11.68 -8.30
CA SER A 7 2.93 -11.66 -9.49
C SER A 7 3.72 -10.36 -9.60
N LEU A 8 3.11 -9.21 -9.30
CA LEU A 8 3.78 -7.89 -9.26
C LEU A 8 4.96 -7.87 -8.29
N LEU A 9 4.81 -8.52 -7.13
CA LEU A 9 5.85 -8.63 -6.11
C LEU A 9 6.84 -9.79 -6.39
N ASN A 10 6.65 -10.51 -7.51
CA ASN A 10 7.53 -11.58 -8.02
C ASN A 10 7.93 -12.63 -6.98
N GLU A 11 7.04 -12.88 -6.00
CA GLU A 11 7.31 -13.76 -4.84
C GLU A 11 8.58 -13.43 -4.04
N LYS A 12 9.19 -12.26 -4.28
CA LYS A 12 10.35 -11.78 -3.54
C LYS A 12 9.93 -11.36 -2.14
N GLN A 13 10.84 -11.54 -1.19
CA GLN A 13 10.65 -11.06 0.17
C GLN A 13 11.07 -9.59 0.26
N TYR A 14 10.12 -8.74 0.60
CA TYR A 14 10.35 -7.33 0.90
C TYR A 14 10.08 -7.09 2.38
N ASN A 15 10.97 -6.37 3.06
CA ASN A 15 10.82 -5.96 4.45
C ASN A 15 10.01 -4.67 4.54
N ILE A 16 10.30 -3.70 3.66
CA ILE A 16 9.61 -2.41 3.62
C ILE A 16 9.06 -2.14 2.22
N ILE A 17 7.74 -2.02 2.16
CA ILE A 17 6.98 -1.62 0.96
C ILE A 17 6.40 -0.23 1.21
N VAL A 18 6.74 0.73 0.35
CA VAL A 18 6.20 2.09 0.43
C VAL A 18 5.16 2.28 -0.65
N ILE A 19 3.95 2.69 -0.28
CA ILE A 19 2.89 3.03 -1.24
C ILE A 19 2.69 4.55 -1.22
N LYS A 20 3.06 5.22 -2.30
CA LYS A 20 2.85 6.66 -2.49
C LYS A 20 1.64 6.89 -3.39
N CYS A 21 0.68 7.69 -2.92
CA CYS A 21 -0.48 8.08 -3.72
C CYS A 21 -0.33 9.53 -4.18
N GLU A 22 -0.53 9.77 -5.47
CA GLU A 22 -0.60 11.11 -6.06
C GLU A 22 -2.07 11.51 -6.29
N ASP A 23 -2.33 12.82 -6.18
CA ASP A 23 -3.66 13.41 -6.36
C ASP A 23 -4.73 12.75 -5.46
N LEU A 24 -5.91 12.50 -6.00
CA LEU A 24 -7.04 11.84 -5.32
C LEU A 24 -6.95 10.30 -5.39
N SER A 25 -5.76 9.72 -5.60
CA SER A 25 -5.59 8.27 -5.65
C SER A 25 -5.72 7.66 -4.25
N SER A 26 -6.29 6.45 -4.16
CA SER A 26 -6.44 5.73 -2.89
C SER A 26 -5.63 4.43 -2.90
N PRO A 27 -4.83 4.16 -1.85
CA PRO A 27 -4.07 2.91 -1.73
C PRO A 27 -4.92 1.74 -1.23
N ALA A 28 -6.20 1.97 -0.94
CA ALA A 28 -7.04 1.03 -0.20
C ALA A 28 -7.13 -0.35 -0.86
N PHE A 29 -7.18 -0.41 -2.20
CA PHE A 29 -7.27 -1.68 -2.91
C PHE A 29 -5.98 -2.52 -2.75
N LEU A 30 -4.79 -1.91 -2.81
CA LEU A 30 -3.52 -2.60 -2.58
C LEU A 30 -3.40 -3.06 -1.14
N GLN A 31 -3.73 -2.18 -0.18
CA GLN A 31 -3.70 -2.51 1.25
C GLN A 31 -4.60 -3.71 1.55
N LEU A 32 -5.82 -3.73 1.02
CA LEU A 32 -6.74 -4.85 1.20
C LEU A 32 -6.23 -6.15 0.57
N CYS A 33 -5.58 -6.08 -0.59
CA CYS A 33 -4.95 -7.25 -1.20
C CYS A 33 -3.81 -7.80 -0.34
N MET A 34 -2.94 -6.94 0.19
CA MET A 34 -1.86 -7.37 1.08
C MET A 34 -2.42 -8.04 2.35
N VAL A 35 -3.50 -7.49 2.92
CA VAL A 35 -4.17 -8.07 4.09
C VAL A 35 -4.82 -9.42 3.76
N ASP A 36 -5.55 -9.53 2.64
CA ASP A 36 -6.16 -10.80 2.21
C ASP A 36 -5.10 -11.87 1.95
N TYR A 37 -3.98 -11.51 1.33
CA TYR A 37 -2.84 -12.40 1.14
C TYR A 37 -2.29 -12.92 2.47
N ALA A 38 -2.00 -12.00 3.41
CA ALA A 38 -1.44 -12.35 4.71
C ALA A 38 -2.39 -13.24 5.51
N VAL A 39 -3.69 -12.93 5.52
CA VAL A 39 -4.72 -13.75 6.19
C VAL A 39 -4.79 -15.15 5.58
N LYS A 40 -4.76 -15.29 4.24
CA LYS A 40 -4.74 -16.59 3.55
C LYS A 40 -3.47 -17.41 3.82
N LYS A 41 -2.36 -16.74 4.14
CA LYS A 41 -1.10 -17.36 4.55
C LYS A 41 -1.00 -17.55 6.06
N ASP A 42 -2.09 -17.36 6.79
CA ASP A 42 -2.19 -17.56 8.23
C ASP A 42 -1.31 -16.60 9.08
N VAL A 43 -0.91 -15.47 8.47
CA VAL A 43 -0.04 -14.45 9.08
C VAL A 43 -0.87 -13.48 9.93
N LYS A 44 -0.34 -13.11 11.10
CA LYS A 44 -0.93 -12.06 11.95
C LYS A 44 -0.68 -10.68 11.32
N VAL A 45 -1.72 -9.87 11.23
CA VAL A 45 -1.65 -8.55 10.59
C VAL A 45 -2.02 -7.48 11.60
N ILE A 46 -1.19 -6.45 11.70
CA ILE A 46 -1.51 -5.23 12.46
C ILE A 46 -1.66 -4.10 11.45
N CYS A 47 -2.88 -3.55 11.35
CA CYS A 47 -3.16 -2.38 10.54
C CYS A 47 -3.20 -1.15 11.44
N VAL A 48 -2.35 -0.17 11.13
CA VAL A 48 -2.30 1.12 11.83
C VAL A 48 -2.76 2.20 10.87
N SER A 49 -3.69 3.06 11.30
CA SER A 49 -4.21 4.13 10.43
C SER A 49 -4.44 5.45 11.18
N ALA A 50 -3.99 6.56 10.58
CA ALA A 50 -4.32 7.91 11.03
C ALA A 50 -5.65 8.42 10.45
N THR A 51 -6.09 7.86 9.32
CA THR A 51 -7.17 8.45 8.50
C THR A 51 -8.44 7.62 8.44
N ARG A 52 -8.38 6.34 8.85
CA ARG A 52 -9.53 5.44 8.81
C ARG A 52 -9.70 4.75 10.16
N ASN A 53 -10.95 4.53 10.53
CA ASN A 53 -11.30 3.68 11.67
C ASN A 53 -11.56 2.23 11.23
N MET A 54 -11.68 1.32 12.20
CA MET A 54 -11.92 -0.10 11.95
C MET A 54 -13.22 -0.35 11.16
N LEU A 55 -14.27 0.44 11.40
CA LEU A 55 -15.55 0.28 10.70
C LEU A 55 -15.42 0.56 9.21
N ALA A 56 -14.73 1.65 8.84
CA ALA A 56 -14.45 1.98 7.45
C ALA A 56 -13.59 0.88 6.79
N PHE A 57 -12.58 0.36 7.52
CA PHE A 57 -11.75 -0.74 7.02
C PHE A 57 -12.58 -2.01 6.76
N LYS A 58 -13.43 -2.42 7.72
CA LYS A 58 -14.36 -3.56 7.59
C LYS A 58 -15.31 -3.38 6.40
N ALA A 59 -15.90 -2.19 6.25
CA ALA A 59 -16.81 -1.91 5.14
C ALA A 59 -16.13 -2.06 3.78
N MET A 60 -14.89 -1.59 3.64
CA MET A 60 -14.13 -1.76 2.40
C MET A 60 -13.80 -3.23 2.13
N ALA A 61 -13.33 -3.98 3.14
CA ALA A 61 -13.04 -5.41 3.01
C ALA A 61 -14.30 -6.21 2.58
N SER A 62 -15.45 -5.94 3.20
CA SER A 62 -16.72 -6.58 2.85
C SER A 62 -17.15 -6.29 1.42
N LYS A 63 -16.94 -5.06 0.90
CA LYS A 63 -17.28 -4.70 -0.49
C LYS A 63 -16.54 -5.56 -1.51
N VAL A 64 -15.29 -5.94 -1.21
CA VAL A 64 -14.45 -6.79 -2.06
C VAL A 64 -14.45 -8.26 -1.62
N MET A 65 -15.41 -8.66 -0.77
CA MET A 65 -15.60 -10.03 -0.29
C MET A 65 -14.40 -10.64 0.45
N ILE A 66 -13.55 -9.79 1.05
CA ILE A 66 -12.45 -10.26 1.90
C ILE A 66 -13.01 -10.55 3.30
N ARG A 67 -12.82 -11.80 3.75
CA ARG A 67 -13.15 -12.20 5.12
C ARG A 67 -12.00 -11.85 6.04
N LEU A 68 -12.21 -10.86 6.91
CA LEU A 68 -11.24 -10.50 7.92
C LEU A 68 -11.21 -11.58 9.01
N SER A 69 -10.00 -11.99 9.39
CA SER A 69 -9.74 -12.98 10.44
C SER A 69 -9.53 -12.30 11.80
N GLU A 70 -9.74 -13.03 12.89
CA GLU A 70 -9.34 -12.61 14.25
C GLU A 70 -7.83 -12.35 14.37
N LYS A 71 -7.03 -12.83 13.41
CA LYS A 71 -5.59 -12.54 13.30
C LYS A 71 -5.28 -11.12 12.82
N LEU A 72 -6.28 -10.34 12.42
CA LEU A 72 -6.14 -8.91 12.11
C LEU A 72 -6.43 -8.07 13.34
N LYS A 73 -5.45 -7.27 13.76
CA LYS A 73 -5.65 -6.18 14.73
C LYS A 73 -5.65 -4.84 14.00
N PHE A 74 -6.62 -3.99 14.29
CA PHE A 74 -6.67 -2.62 13.78
C PHE A 74 -6.40 -1.66 14.94
N LEU A 75 -5.54 -0.69 14.71
CA LEU A 75 -5.19 0.37 15.67
C LEU A 75 -5.26 1.72 14.95
N SER A 76 -5.86 2.70 15.61
CA SER A 76 -5.69 4.09 15.22
C SER A 76 -4.28 4.56 15.60
N VAL A 77 -3.72 5.51 14.84
CA VAL A 77 -2.45 6.15 15.22
C VAL A 77 -2.56 6.81 16.60
N SER A 78 -3.73 7.31 16.97
CA SER A 78 -3.99 7.88 18.29
C SER A 78 -3.90 6.88 19.44
N GLU A 79 -4.08 5.58 19.19
CA GLU A 79 -3.88 4.54 20.20
C GLU A 79 -2.41 4.18 20.38
N LEU A 80 -1.55 4.52 19.42
CA LEU A 80 -0.12 4.22 19.46
C LEU A 80 0.72 5.42 19.91
N LEU A 81 0.26 6.63 19.62
CA LEU A 81 1.00 7.85 19.91
C LEU A 81 0.50 8.51 21.19
N PRO A 82 1.41 8.88 22.11
CA PRO A 82 1.04 9.49 23.38
C PRO A 82 0.24 10.80 23.23
N ASN A 83 0.44 11.53 22.12
CA ASN A 83 -0.22 12.80 21.84
C ASN A 83 -1.22 12.74 20.67
N GLY A 84 -1.47 11.56 20.11
CA GLY A 84 -2.44 11.39 19.04
C GLY A 84 -2.10 11.94 17.66
N PHE A 85 -0.97 12.65 17.52
CA PHE A 85 -0.56 13.33 16.28
C PHE A 85 0.88 13.02 15.90
N ILE A 86 1.14 12.98 14.59
CA ILE A 86 2.49 12.95 13.99
C ILE A 86 2.74 14.36 13.48
N ASN A 87 3.67 15.10 14.08
CA ASN A 87 4.12 16.36 13.47
C ASN A 87 5.11 16.04 12.32
N ASP A 88 5.26 16.95 11.36
CA ASP A 88 6.11 16.72 10.17
C ASP A 88 7.60 16.48 10.52
N ASP A 89 8.05 17.01 11.66
CA ASP A 89 9.40 16.82 12.21
C ASP A 89 9.44 15.75 13.33
N ASP A 90 8.31 15.10 13.61
CA ASP A 90 8.16 14.16 14.72
C ASP A 90 8.51 12.73 14.30
N ASN A 91 9.77 12.37 14.54
CA ASN A 91 10.24 11.01 14.38
C ASN A 91 9.69 10.04 15.45
N THR A 92 8.84 10.45 16.41
CA THR A 92 8.37 9.59 17.52
C THR A 92 7.52 8.42 17.04
N PHE A 93 6.64 8.61 16.06
CA PHE A 93 5.83 7.51 15.51
C PHE A 93 6.71 6.41 14.92
N PHE A 94 7.70 6.82 14.14
CA PHE A 94 8.68 5.90 13.61
C PHE A 94 9.61 5.41 14.72
N ALA A 95 10.11 6.19 15.67
CA ALA A 95 10.90 5.68 16.79
C ALA A 95 10.14 4.60 17.60
N CYS A 96 8.83 4.72 17.74
CA CYS A 96 7.95 3.71 18.36
C CYS A 96 7.81 2.45 17.48
N ILE A 97 7.67 2.58 16.16
CA ILE A 97 7.62 1.45 15.22
C ILE A 97 9.02 0.84 14.95
N LEU A 98 10.07 1.66 14.96
CA LEU A 98 11.47 1.38 14.63
C LEU A 98 12.24 0.82 15.82
N LYS A 99 11.80 1.06 17.06
CA LYS A 99 12.24 0.26 18.22
C LYS A 99 11.88 -1.23 18.05
N VAL A 100 10.88 -1.54 17.23
CA VAL A 100 10.49 -2.91 16.86
C VAL A 100 11.13 -3.33 15.52
N VAL A 101 11.52 -2.38 14.66
CA VAL A 101 12.12 -2.60 13.33
C VAL A 101 13.34 -1.69 13.17
N THR A 102 14.54 -2.17 13.45
CA THR A 102 15.81 -1.41 13.46
C THR A 102 16.04 -0.54 12.21
N PHE A 103 15.92 0.79 12.33
CA PHE A 103 16.51 1.77 11.40
C PHE A 103 17.10 2.97 12.14
N GLN A 104 18.23 3.49 11.65
CA GLN A 104 18.92 4.67 12.14
C GLN A 104 19.04 5.70 10.99
N SER A 105 18.30 6.82 11.04
CA SER A 105 18.52 7.96 10.13
C SER A 105 17.96 9.28 10.69
N LYS A 106 18.50 10.42 10.23
CA LYS A 106 18.28 11.80 10.73
C LYS A 106 17.55 12.74 9.73
N ASP A 107 17.05 12.24 8.60
CA ASP A 107 16.43 13.07 7.54
C ASP A 107 14.89 13.22 7.66
N GLN A 108 14.28 14.04 6.80
CA GLN A 108 12.81 14.22 6.72
C GLN A 108 12.07 12.89 6.50
N ILE A 109 10.93 12.70 7.18
CA ILE A 109 10.19 11.43 7.32
C ILE A 109 9.93 10.74 5.96
N SER A 110 9.50 11.49 4.95
CA SER A 110 9.20 10.95 3.62
C SER A 110 10.47 10.48 2.88
N ASN A 111 11.61 11.14 3.09
CA ASN A 111 12.88 10.83 2.44
C ASN A 111 13.56 9.63 3.08
N ILE A 112 13.49 9.47 4.41
CA ILE A 112 13.99 8.27 5.11
C ILE A 112 13.24 7.03 4.62
N ILE A 113 11.91 7.05 4.65
CA ILE A 113 11.08 5.89 4.30
C ILE A 113 11.33 5.46 2.86
N LEU A 114 11.51 6.42 1.95
CA LEU A 114 11.91 6.11 0.59
C LEU A 114 13.30 5.46 0.57
N HIS A 115 14.31 6.06 1.21
CA HIS A 115 15.68 5.55 1.21
C HIS A 115 15.78 4.10 1.73
N GLU A 116 15.07 3.79 2.80
CA GLU A 116 15.11 2.48 3.47
C GLU A 116 14.12 1.45 2.89
N SER A 117 13.34 1.81 1.87
CA SER A 117 12.38 0.89 1.27
C SER A 117 13.04 -0.06 0.27
N ASP A 118 12.66 -1.34 0.33
CA ASP A 118 13.08 -2.32 -0.67
C ASP A 118 12.33 -2.10 -2.00
N ILE A 119 11.10 -1.59 -1.91
CA ILE A 119 10.22 -1.35 -3.05
C ILE A 119 9.30 -0.15 -2.81
N VAL A 120 9.17 0.69 -3.84
CA VAL A 120 8.26 1.84 -3.85
C VAL A 120 7.20 1.61 -4.92
N ILE A 121 5.93 1.62 -4.51
CA ILE A 121 4.76 1.57 -5.37
C ILE A 121 4.13 2.95 -5.41
N ARG A 122 4.21 3.64 -6.53
CA ARG A 122 3.54 4.93 -6.76
C ARG A 122 2.22 4.71 -7.51
N ILE A 123 1.14 5.27 -7.00
CA ILE A 123 -0.19 5.23 -7.62
C ILE A 123 -0.55 6.64 -8.07
N LYS A 124 -0.87 6.76 -9.36
CA LYS A 124 -1.31 8.00 -9.97
C LYS A 124 -2.64 7.78 -10.67
N ARG A 125 -3.57 8.71 -10.56
CA ARG A 125 -4.84 8.66 -11.29
C ARG A 125 -4.61 9.14 -12.73
N ILE A 126 -5.26 8.50 -13.70
CA ILE A 126 -5.27 9.01 -15.08
C ILE A 126 -6.56 9.80 -15.28
N GLY A 127 -6.42 11.09 -15.55
CA GLY A 127 -7.53 12.03 -15.74
C GLY A 127 -8.36 12.25 -14.48
N ASN A 128 -9.41 13.07 -14.60
CA ASN A 128 -10.32 13.41 -13.49
C ASN A 128 -11.31 12.26 -13.12
N GLY A 129 -11.02 11.02 -13.51
CA GLY A 129 -11.88 9.86 -13.25
C GLY A 129 -12.85 9.46 -14.35
N PHE A 130 -12.69 9.97 -15.58
CA PHE A 130 -13.64 9.74 -16.68
C PHE A 130 -13.15 8.82 -17.80
N ALA A 131 -11.93 8.29 -17.72
CA ALA A 131 -11.52 7.23 -18.64
C ALA A 131 -12.24 5.94 -18.22
N LYS A 132 -13.32 5.60 -18.94
CA LYS A 132 -14.22 4.47 -18.63
C LYS A 132 -13.49 3.16 -18.36
N ASP A 133 -12.31 2.99 -18.97
CA ASP A 133 -11.58 1.72 -19.00
C ASP A 133 -10.29 1.70 -18.16
N VAL A 134 -9.83 2.85 -17.65
CA VAL A 134 -8.59 2.96 -16.85
C VAL A 134 -8.78 3.92 -15.69
N THR A 135 -8.56 3.46 -14.45
CA THR A 135 -8.63 4.32 -13.27
C THR A 135 -7.34 5.09 -13.06
N GLY A 136 -6.19 4.45 -13.31
CA GLY A 136 -4.89 5.11 -13.19
C GLY A 136 -3.72 4.21 -13.54
N GLN A 137 -2.53 4.66 -13.14
CA GLN A 137 -1.26 3.97 -13.29
C GLN A 137 -0.63 3.65 -11.94
N LEU A 138 0.05 2.52 -11.90
CA LEU A 138 0.82 2.01 -10.80
C LEU A 138 2.26 1.82 -11.29
N TYR A 139 3.20 2.50 -10.65
CA TYR A 139 4.63 2.41 -10.94
C TYR A 139 5.28 1.63 -9.80
N VAL A 140 6.01 0.57 -10.13
CA VAL A 140 6.74 -0.25 -9.18
C VAL A 140 8.22 -0.03 -9.41
N MET A 141 8.91 0.46 -8.39
CA MET A 141 10.35 0.68 -8.39
C MET A 141 10.98 -0.21 -7.33
N GLU A 142 11.75 -1.22 -7.74
CA GLU A 142 12.58 -2.02 -6.84
C GLU A 142 13.88 -1.26 -6.53
N ARG A 143 14.22 -1.10 -5.25
CA ARG A 143 15.40 -0.34 -4.79
C ARG A 143 16.62 -1.23 -4.49
N SER A 144 16.78 -2.32 -5.23
CA SER A 144 17.95 -3.18 -5.10
C SER A 144 19.16 -2.64 -5.88
N GLY A 145 20.17 -2.11 -5.20
CA GLY A 145 21.49 -1.77 -5.78
C GLY A 145 21.70 -0.29 -6.12
N GLU A 146 22.73 -0.01 -6.93
CA GLU A 146 23.04 1.34 -7.43
C GLU A 146 22.10 1.73 -8.59
N ALA A 147 21.74 3.01 -8.65
CA ALA A 147 20.86 3.56 -9.68
C ALA A 147 21.40 3.29 -11.11
N PRO A 148 20.53 3.09 -12.12
CA PRO A 148 19.08 3.32 -12.13
C PRO A 148 18.24 2.13 -11.66
N PHE A 149 17.19 2.40 -10.90
CA PHE A 149 16.23 1.40 -10.45
C PHE A 149 15.33 0.93 -11.59
N ALA A 150 15.02 -0.37 -11.64
CA ALA A 150 14.05 -0.90 -12.58
C ALA A 150 12.65 -0.38 -12.24
N GLU A 151 12.00 0.29 -13.19
CA GLU A 151 10.62 0.79 -13.06
C GLU A 151 9.69 -0.05 -13.95
N ASN A 152 8.72 -0.71 -13.33
CA ASN A 152 7.63 -1.38 -14.03
C ASN A 152 6.35 -0.55 -13.93
N ILE A 153 5.67 -0.34 -15.06
CA ILE A 153 4.45 0.47 -15.12
C ILE A 153 3.26 -0.44 -15.47
N PHE A 154 2.18 -0.30 -14.71
CA PHE A 154 0.91 -0.97 -14.94
C PHE A 154 -0.23 0.03 -14.95
N ASN A 155 -1.18 -0.15 -15.85
CA ASN A 155 -2.49 0.46 -15.70
C ASN A 155 -3.30 -0.32 -14.68
N TYR A 156 -4.15 0.37 -13.93
CA TYR A 156 -5.12 -0.25 -13.06
C TYR A 156 -6.53 0.25 -13.34
N HIS A 157 -7.50 -0.64 -13.20
CA HIS A 157 -8.92 -0.32 -13.24
C HIS A 157 -9.60 -0.80 -11.97
N LEU A 158 -10.29 0.12 -11.28
CA LEU A 158 -11.15 -0.16 -10.14
C LEU A 158 -12.60 -0.20 -10.60
N SER A 159 -13.25 -1.32 -10.30
CA SER A 159 -14.70 -1.52 -10.35
C SER A 159 -15.25 -1.59 -8.93
N ASP A 160 -16.58 -1.65 -8.79
CA ASP A 160 -17.26 -1.69 -7.48
C ASP A 160 -16.73 -2.76 -6.52
N ARG A 161 -16.26 -3.90 -7.04
CA ARG A 161 -15.82 -5.05 -6.23
C ARG A 161 -14.46 -5.62 -6.63
N SER A 162 -13.80 -5.07 -7.64
CA SER A 162 -12.52 -5.61 -8.11
C SER A 162 -11.56 -4.56 -8.63
N ALA A 163 -10.25 -4.80 -8.42
CA ALA A 163 -9.17 -4.12 -9.10
C ALA A 163 -8.50 -5.08 -10.09
N ARG A 164 -8.11 -4.55 -11.25
CA ARG A 164 -7.33 -5.25 -12.29
C ARG A 164 -6.09 -4.47 -12.63
N LEU A 165 -4.95 -5.14 -12.75
CA LEU A 165 -3.69 -4.62 -13.26
C LEU A 165 -3.44 -5.15 -14.67
N PHE A 166 -2.95 -4.30 -15.57
CA PHE A 166 -2.60 -4.67 -16.94
C PHE A 166 -1.51 -3.75 -17.51
N PRO A 167 -0.66 -4.22 -18.44
CA PRO A 167 0.38 -3.37 -19.03
C PRO A 167 -0.19 -2.17 -19.80
N PRO A 168 0.55 -1.06 -19.90
CA PRO A 168 0.22 0.03 -20.82
C PRO A 168 0.08 -0.45 -22.26
N GLY A 169 -0.84 0.15 -23.02
CA GLY A 169 -1.11 -0.23 -24.41
C GLY A 169 -1.97 -1.48 -24.60
N MET A 170 -2.23 -2.26 -23.54
CA MET A 170 -3.20 -3.35 -23.56
C MET A 170 -4.62 -2.84 -23.28
N SER A 171 -5.61 -3.42 -23.98
CA SER A 171 -7.02 -3.24 -23.62
C SER A 171 -7.33 -3.89 -22.27
N ARG A 172 -8.33 -3.36 -21.56
CA ARG A 172 -8.81 -3.92 -20.29
C ARG A 172 -9.08 -5.44 -20.44
N PRO A 173 -8.59 -6.29 -19.52
CA PRO A 173 -8.96 -7.71 -19.49
C PRO A 173 -10.49 -7.87 -19.40
N LYS A 174 -11.09 -8.79 -20.17
CA LYS A 174 -12.54 -9.04 -20.13
C LYS A 174 -13.01 -9.26 -18.68
N LEU A 175 -14.07 -8.55 -18.30
CA LEU A 175 -14.70 -8.59 -16.98
C LEU A 175 -15.44 -9.91 -16.75
#